data_AF-A0AAT9QE46-F1
#
_entry.id   AF-A0AAT9QE46-F1
#
_cell.length_a   1.000
_cell.length_b   1.000
_cell.length_c   1.000
_cell.angle_alpha   90.00
_cell.angle_beta   90.00
_cell.angle_gamma   90.00
#
_symmetry.space_group_name_H-M   'P 1'
#
loop_
_entity.id
_entity.type
_entity.pdbx_description
1 polymer ?
#
loop_
_entity_poly.entity_id
_entity_poly.type
_entity_poly.pdbx_seq_one_letter_code
_entity_poly.pdbx_strand_id
1 'polypeptide(L)'
;MIDNFGLLGTLLNEAGILQNPNQIGWLSNPDIVLFSVAVPDIWLTTSFMCLVLFAGLQNIPGDLIEAARLDGARAPSLLFRIILPLLRPVIAVALVVRGIDAARAFDTILIQTNGGPNPHPKP
;
A
#
# COMPACT_ATOMS: atom_id res chain seq x y z
N MET A 1 -24.57 4.68 -11.02
CA MET A 1 -25.06 3.70 -10.02
C MET A 1 -23.91 2.71 -9.86
N ILE A 2 -22.98 2.96 -8.94
CA ILE A 2 -21.90 2.00 -8.65
C ILE A 2 -22.49 1.08 -7.59
N ASP A 3 -22.94 -0.09 -8.00
CA ASP A 3 -23.60 -1.00 -7.08
C ASP A 3 -22.56 -1.57 -6.09
N ASN A 4 -22.78 -1.31 -4.80
CA ASN A 4 -21.98 -1.80 -3.67
C ASN A 4 -22.11 -3.33 -3.43
N PHE A 5 -22.44 -4.12 -4.46
CA PHE A 5 -22.49 -5.58 -4.35
C PHE A 5 -21.06 -6.15 -4.27
N GLY A 6 -20.44 -6.00 -3.10
CA GLY A 6 -19.17 -6.61 -2.77
C GLY A 6 -19.37 -8.00 -2.19
N LEU A 7 -18.60 -8.99 -2.69
CA LEU A 7 -18.54 -10.35 -2.16
C LEU A 7 -18.26 -10.37 -0.64
N LEU A 8 -17.51 -9.37 -0.15
CA LEU A 8 -17.22 -9.20 1.27
C LEU A 8 -18.46 -8.80 2.09
N GLY A 9 -19.32 -7.92 1.54
CA GLY A 9 -20.56 -7.51 2.21
C GLY A 9 -21.58 -8.65 2.30
N THR A 10 -21.65 -9.49 1.26
CA THR A 10 -22.50 -10.69 1.26
C THR A 10 -22.02 -11.75 2.22
N LEU A 11 -20.69 -12.03 2.28
CA LEU A 11 -20.12 -13.00 3.22
C LEU A 11 -20.26 -12.56 4.68
N LEU A 12 -20.13 -11.26 4.97
CA LEU A 12 -20.33 -10.71 6.32
C LEU A 12 -21.80 -10.72 6.76
N ASN A 13 -22.72 -10.61 5.81
CA ASN A 13 -24.15 -10.77 6.05
C ASN A 13 -24.52 -12.24 6.31
N GLU A 14 -23.98 -13.16 5.52
CA GLU A 14 -24.14 -14.61 5.75
C GLU A 14 -23.51 -15.08 7.07
N ALA A 15 -22.41 -14.45 7.48
CA ALA A 15 -21.78 -14.67 8.79
C ALA A 15 -22.58 -14.07 9.98
N GLY A 16 -23.70 -13.39 9.72
CA GLY A 16 -24.58 -12.80 10.74
C GLY A 16 -24.04 -11.55 11.42
N ILE A 17 -22.92 -11.01 10.94
CA ILE A 17 -22.26 -9.80 11.49
C ILE A 17 -22.95 -8.54 10.99
N LEU A 18 -23.45 -8.55 9.75
CA LEU A 18 -24.18 -7.44 9.14
C LEU A 18 -25.63 -7.82 8.88
N GLN A 19 -26.57 -6.92 9.18
CA GLN A 19 -28.00 -7.15 8.91
C GLN A 19 -28.37 -6.85 7.46
N ASN A 20 -27.56 -6.04 6.76
CA ASN A 20 -27.69 -5.76 5.33
C ASN A 20 -26.31 -5.75 4.65
N PRO A 21 -26.15 -6.32 3.43
CA PRO A 21 -24.88 -6.33 2.70
C PRO A 21 -24.29 -4.94 2.42
N ASN A 22 -25.15 -3.92 2.31
CA ASN A 22 -24.79 -2.53 2.04
C ASN A 22 -24.70 -1.65 3.29
N GLN A 23 -24.69 -2.23 4.49
CA GLN A 23 -24.65 -1.46 5.75
C GLN A 23 -23.37 -0.63 5.88
N ILE A 24 -22.27 -1.11 5.30
CA ILE A 24 -21.00 -0.38 5.23
C ILE A 24 -20.82 0.08 3.79
N GLY A 25 -20.96 1.38 3.54
CA GLY A 25 -20.76 1.97 2.21
C GLY A 25 -19.28 2.08 1.86
N TRP A 26 -18.57 0.97 1.66
CA TRP A 26 -17.12 0.92 1.43
C TRP A 26 -16.63 1.89 0.34
N LEU A 27 -17.37 1.99 -0.77
CA LEU A 27 -17.02 2.88 -1.88
C LEU A 27 -17.91 4.13 -1.97
N SER A 28 -18.88 4.27 -1.06
CA SER A 28 -19.91 5.32 -1.13
C SER A 28 -19.88 6.28 0.05
N ASN A 29 -19.32 5.86 1.20
CA ASN A 29 -19.19 6.69 2.38
C ASN A 29 -17.84 7.45 2.32
N PRO A 30 -17.85 8.79 2.24
CA PRO A 30 -16.64 9.62 2.17
C PRO A 30 -15.67 9.43 3.35
N ASP A 31 -16.17 9.04 4.52
CA ASP A 31 -15.34 8.90 5.72
C ASP A 31 -14.43 7.65 5.66
N ILE A 32 -14.85 6.61 4.94
CA ILE A 32 -14.15 5.32 4.87
C ILE A 32 -13.67 4.95 3.46
N VAL A 33 -14.07 5.68 2.43
CA VAL A 33 -13.73 5.36 1.03
C VAL A 33 -12.22 5.38 0.80
N LEU A 34 -11.50 6.33 1.41
CA LEU A 34 -10.04 6.42 1.26
C LEU A 34 -9.36 5.17 1.84
N PHE A 35 -9.78 4.71 3.02
CA PHE A 35 -9.25 3.50 3.64
C PHE A 35 -9.61 2.24 2.85
N SER A 36 -10.83 2.20 2.31
CA SER A 36 -11.34 1.06 1.55
C SER A 36 -10.56 0.83 0.24
N VAL A 37 -10.01 1.89 -0.34
CA VAL A 37 -9.14 1.82 -1.52
C VAL A 37 -7.66 1.65 -1.14
N ALA A 38 -7.20 2.34 -0.09
CA ALA A 38 -5.80 2.31 0.32
C ALA A 38 -5.36 0.96 0.89
N VAL A 39 -6.20 0.26 1.66
CA VAL A 39 -5.81 -1.01 2.30
C VAL A 39 -5.49 -2.11 1.28
N PRO A 40 -6.35 -2.38 0.27
CA PRO A 40 -6.03 -3.34 -0.78
C PRO A 40 -4.77 -2.97 -1.58
N ASP A 41 -4.58 -1.67 -1.86
CA ASP A 41 -3.37 -1.19 -2.53
C ASP A 41 -2.13 -1.45 -1.67
N ILE A 42 -2.13 -1.06 -0.40
CA ILE A 42 -1.03 -1.32 0.54
C ILE A 42 -0.73 -2.82 0.63
N TRP A 43 -1.75 -3.66 0.68
CA TRP A 43 -1.57 -5.12 0.72
C TRP A 43 -0.85 -5.63 -0.53
N LEU A 44 -1.34 -5.28 -1.71
CA LEU A 44 -0.76 -5.71 -2.99
C LEU A 44 0.67 -5.19 -3.17
N THR A 45 0.91 -3.97 -2.70
CA THR A 45 2.21 -3.33 -2.82
C THR A 45 3.24 -3.85 -1.82
N THR A 46 2.81 -4.29 -0.64
CA THR A 46 3.67 -4.82 0.43
C THR A 46 4.44 -6.06 -0.01
N SER A 47 3.81 -7.02 -0.70
CA SER A 47 4.48 -8.25 -1.13
C SER A 47 5.69 -7.98 -2.02
N PHE A 48 5.55 -7.05 -2.97
CA PHE A 48 6.66 -6.65 -3.84
C PHE A 48 7.77 -5.93 -3.05
N MET A 49 7.40 -5.02 -2.15
CA MET A 49 8.37 -4.30 -1.31
C MET A 49 9.17 -5.25 -0.41
N CYS A 50 8.52 -6.28 0.16
CA CYS A 50 9.20 -7.31 0.94
C CYS A 50 10.29 -8.02 0.12
N LEU A 51 10.02 -8.36 -1.13
CA LEU A 51 11.02 -9.01 -2.01
C LEU A 51 12.19 -8.08 -2.33
N VAL A 52 11.91 -6.81 -2.64
CA VAL A 52 12.94 -5.81 -2.91
C VAL A 52 13.84 -5.59 -1.69
N LEU A 53 13.24 -5.45 -0.50
CA LEU A 53 13.97 -5.30 0.74
C LEU A 53 14.76 -6.56 1.10
N PHE A 54 14.21 -7.74 0.83
CA PHE A 54 14.91 -9.01 1.06
C PHE A 54 16.13 -9.15 0.14
N ALA A 55 16.01 -8.79 -1.14
CA ALA A 55 17.14 -8.73 -2.06
C ALA A 55 18.20 -7.71 -1.61
N GLY A 56 17.76 -6.55 -1.10
CA GLY A 56 18.65 -5.58 -0.47
C GLY A 56 19.36 -6.14 0.77
N LEU A 57 18.65 -6.93 1.58
CA LEU A 57 19.19 -7.54 2.80
C LEU A 57 20.25 -8.59 2.49
N GLN A 58 20.08 -9.36 1.42
CA GLN A 58 21.08 -10.33 0.95
C GLN A 58 22.41 -9.70 0.52
N ASN A 59 22.41 -8.41 0.16
CA ASN A 59 23.62 -7.68 -0.20
C ASN A 59 24.41 -7.18 1.03
N ILE A 60 23.85 -7.28 2.24
CA ILE A 60 24.56 -6.88 3.46
C ILE A 60 25.61 -7.95 3.81
N PRO A 61 26.90 -7.59 3.92
CA PRO A 61 27.95 -8.55 4.26
C PRO A 61 27.71 -9.12 5.67
N GLY A 62 27.72 -10.46 5.78
CA GLY A 62 27.51 -11.17 7.04
C GLY A 62 28.53 -10.79 8.12
N ASP A 63 29.78 -10.55 7.73
CA ASP A 63 30.88 -10.15 8.62
C ASP A 63 30.56 -8.89 9.42
N LEU A 64 29.80 -7.94 8.85
CA LEU A 64 29.38 -6.72 9.53
C LEU A 64 28.36 -7.01 10.65
N ILE A 65 27.47 -7.98 10.41
CA ILE A 65 26.47 -8.42 11.40
C ILE A 65 27.16 -9.19 12.53
N GLU A 66 28.14 -10.04 12.19
CA GLU A 66 28.93 -10.77 13.18
C GLU A 66 29.78 -9.85 14.03
N ALA A 67 30.49 -8.88 13.44
CA ALA A 67 31.23 -7.86 14.16
C ALA A 67 30.32 -7.06 15.12
N ALA A 68 29.15 -6.64 14.66
CA ALA A 68 28.19 -5.93 15.51
C ALA A 68 27.68 -6.79 16.69
N ARG A 69 27.54 -8.11 16.50
CA ARG A 69 27.18 -9.03 17.59
C ARG A 69 28.31 -9.20 18.60
N LEU A 70 29.57 -9.25 18.14
CA LEU A 70 30.76 -9.27 19.00
C LEU A 70 30.85 -7.97 19.83
N ASP A 71 30.45 -6.84 19.26
CA ASP A 71 30.34 -5.54 19.95
C ASP A 71 29.13 -5.44 20.91
N GLY A 72 28.36 -6.53 21.08
CA GLY A 72 27.22 -6.59 21.99
C GLY A 72 25.91 -5.98 21.46
N ALA A 73 25.80 -5.75 20.15
CA ALA A 73 24.57 -5.22 19.56
C ALA A 73 23.40 -6.23 19.67
N ARG A 74 22.32 -5.81 20.34
CA ARG A 74 21.06 -6.56 20.42
C ARG A 74 20.23 -6.41 19.14
N ALA A 75 19.29 -7.33 18.91
CA ALA A 75 18.46 -7.36 17.70
C ALA A 75 17.79 -6.03 17.31
N PRO A 76 17.20 -5.23 18.24
CA PRO A 76 16.64 -3.93 17.87
C PRO A 76 17.72 -2.92 17.44
N SER A 77 18.87 -2.92 18.11
CA SER A 77 20.01 -2.06 17.76
C SER A 77 20.53 -2.42 16.37
N LEU A 78 20.63 -3.71 16.07
CA LEU A 78 21.09 -4.22 14.78
C LEU A 78 20.11 -3.84 13.65
N LEU A 79 18.80 -3.95 13.88
CA LEU A 79 17.78 -3.54 12.92
C LEU A 79 17.84 -2.04 12.63
N PHE A 80 17.75 -1.19 13.66
CA PHE A 80 17.59 0.26 13.49
C PHE A 80 18.90 1.00 13.22
N ARG A 81 20.05 0.51 13.70
CA ARG A 81 21.35 1.20 13.54
C ARG A 81 22.23 0.63 12.44
N ILE A 82 21.96 -0.59 11.95
CA ILE A 82 22.80 -1.24 10.94
C ILE A 82 21.97 -1.59 9.71
N ILE A 83 20.98 -2.47 9.85
CA ILE A 83 20.20 -2.97 8.71
C ILE A 83 19.43 -1.84 8.02
N LEU A 84 18.62 -1.08 8.75
CA LEU A 84 17.82 0.01 8.18
C LEU A 84 18.67 1.07 7.47
N PRO A 85 19.77 1.57 8.07
CA PRO A 85 20.69 2.49 7.41
C PRO A 85 21.31 1.95 6.13
N LEU A 86 21.70 0.67 6.09
CA LEU A 86 22.26 0.03 4.91
C LEU A 86 21.22 -0.23 3.83
N LEU A 87 19.97 -0.46 4.21
CA LEU A 87 18.84 -0.60 3.28
C LEU A 87 18.30 0.74 2.77
N ARG A 88 18.70 1.89 3.34
CA ARG A 88 18.26 3.23 2.90
C ARG A 88 18.28 3.45 1.38
N PRO A 89 19.34 3.13 0.62
CA PRO A 89 19.33 3.33 -0.83
C PRO A 89 18.24 2.50 -1.52
N VAL A 90 18.03 1.25 -1.09
CA VAL A 90 16.98 0.38 -1.61
C VAL A 90 15.60 0.92 -1.27
N ILE A 91 15.39 1.35 -0.02
CA ILE A 91 14.15 1.98 0.45
C ILE A 91 13.88 3.27 -0.33
N ALA A 92 14.90 4.10 -0.58
CA ALA A 92 14.74 5.36 -1.30
C ALA A 92 14.27 5.13 -2.74
N VAL A 93 14.89 4.20 -3.45
CA VAL A 93 14.46 3.84 -4.82
C VAL A 93 13.03 3.29 -4.80
N ALA A 94 12.73 2.40 -3.87
CA ALA A 94 11.38 1.84 -3.72
C ALA A 94 10.32 2.92 -3.43
N LEU A 95 10.62 3.88 -2.56
CA LEU A 95 9.73 5.00 -2.24
C LEU A 95 9.52 5.94 -3.43
N VAL A 96 10.55 6.22 -4.23
CA VAL A 96 10.41 7.05 -5.44
C VAL A 96 9.48 6.37 -6.44
N VAL A 97 9.71 5.09 -6.73
CA VAL A 97 8.84 4.32 -7.64
C VAL A 97 7.40 4.30 -7.13
N ARG A 98 7.22 4.06 -5.82
CA ARG A 98 5.90 4.08 -5.17
C ARG A 98 5.22 5.44 -5.21
N GLY A 99 5.98 6.51 -5.02
CA GLY A 99 5.45 7.87 -5.13
C GLY A 99 4.94 8.17 -6.53
N ILE A 100 5.66 7.72 -7.56
CA ILE A 100 5.23 7.86 -8.96
C ILE A 100 3.94 7.07 -9.23
N ASP A 101 3.86 5.82 -8.77
CA ASP A 101 2.66 5.00 -8.95
C ASP A 101 1.45 5.56 -8.20
N ALA A 102 1.63 6.03 -6.96
CA ALA A 102 0.58 6.64 -6.17
C ALA A 102 0.06 7.95 -6.81
N ALA A 103 0.95 8.78 -7.36
CA ALA A 103 0.56 9.97 -8.09
C ALA A 103 -0.26 9.65 -9.35
N ARG A 104 0.14 8.62 -10.11
CA ARG A 104 -0.62 8.15 -11.29
C ARG A 104 -2.00 7.60 -10.94
N ALA A 105 -2.12 6.92 -9.79
CA ALA A 105 -3.41 6.41 -9.32
C ALA A 105 -4.39 7.57 -9.04
N PHE A 106 -3.92 8.65 -8.42
CA PHE A 106 -4.73 9.85 -8.20
C PHE A 106 -5.17 10.51 -9.51
N ASP A 107 -4.24 10.72 -10.45
CA ASP A 107 -4.55 11.29 -11.77
C ASP A 107 -5.59 10.45 -12.53
N THR A 108 -5.47 9.12 -12.45
CA THR A 108 -6.42 8.19 -13.08
C THR A 108 -7.83 8.34 -12.53
N ILE A 109 -7.96 8.44 -11.20
CA ILE A 109 -9.26 8.64 -10.55
C ILE A 109 -9.86 10.01 -10.94
N LEU A 110 -9.04 11.06 -10.98
CA LEU A 110 -9.49 12.40 -11.35
C LEU A 110 -10.03 12.44 -12.80
N ILE A 111 -9.32 11.78 -13.73
CA ILE A 111 -9.75 11.69 -15.13
C ILE A 111 -11.09 10.94 -15.24
N GLN A 112 -11.24 9.83 -14.51
CA GLN A 112 -12.47 9.01 -14.53
C GLN A 112 -13.66 9.68 -13.83
N THR A 113 -13.43 10.60 -12.88
CA THR A 113 -14.50 11.20 -12.07
C THR A 113 -15.00 12.57 -12.54
N ASN A 114 -14.26 13.34 -13.36
CA ASN A 114 -14.78 14.48 -14.15
C ASN A 114 -13.73 15.21 -15.02
N GLY A 115 -12.79 14.50 -15.66
CA GLY A 115 -11.65 15.13 -16.38
C GLY A 115 -11.65 15.07 -17.92
N GLY A 116 -12.70 14.59 -18.57
CA GLY A 116 -12.76 14.50 -20.05
C GLY A 116 -13.31 15.78 -20.70
N PRO A 117 -12.74 16.29 -21.82
CA PRO A 117 -13.25 17.48 -22.49
C PRO A 117 -14.64 17.19 -23.05
N ASN A 118 -15.66 17.78 -22.42
CA ASN A 118 -17.01 17.88 -22.96
C ASN A 118 -16.92 18.56 -24.33
N PRO A 119 -17.11 17.88 -25.48
CA PRO A 119 -17.34 18.59 -26.72
C PRO A 119 -18.80 19.00 -26.66
N HIS A 120 -19.05 20.17 -26.10
CA HIS A 120 -20.34 20.83 -26.19
C HIS A 120 -20.60 21.10 -27.68
N PRO A 121 -21.61 20.51 -28.34
CA PRO A 121 -22.09 21.07 -29.58
C PRO A 121 -23.02 22.23 -29.18
N LYS A 122 -22.69 23.44 -29.60
CA LYS A 122 -23.66 24.53 -29.74
C LYS A 122 -23.47 25.15 -31.12
N PRO A 123 -24.53 25.75 -31.66
CA PRO A 123 -25.86 25.22 -31.90
C PRO A 123 -26.02 24.66 -33.32
#